data_AF-A0A7U6BBX9-F1
#
_entry.id   AF-A0A7U6BBX9-F1
#
_cell.length_a   1.000
_cell.length_b   1.000
_cell.length_c   1.000
_cell.angle_alpha   90.00
_cell.angle_beta   90.00
_cell.angle_gamma   90.00
#
_symmetry.space_group_name_H-M   'P 1'
#
loop_
_entity.id
_entity.type
_entity.pdbx_description
1 polymer ?
#
loop_
_entity_poly.entity_id
_entity_poly.type
_entity_poly.pdbx_seq_one_letter_code
_entity_poly.pdbx_strand_id
1 'polypeptide(L)'
;MNLRTRHLSIIQRLALGFAVILLLLLLSVALSLYAGQRLADQVGLLASHTAPTLVQSRAVTRDLFTLDRHLGNALLQTGEEELGAAREQMQQWQARFDQDLATLARQIAGEPQQSARVESLREQQTAYWQLAQQLVDDYAHNRLEQSKLAADTRLGETARQLASALDVLLTPLGSHPAVLLKSRLLANLEQQVSATQEILKQQDPAPVAARLAANARASEQAAALRQELARQLAGQEDAFGVPLSLERGTGARFDTLATLLAGPESLPARHLALVEQSIMLRNQSVQASRLIDSLLGDLSELDAAIDAQLRHSTAGSGAILLWLGNPPKN
;
A
#
# COMPACT_ATOMS: atom_id res chain seq x y z
N MET A 1 70.94 -51.21 -62.70
CA MET A 1 70.77 -50.47 -63.98
C MET A 1 69.92 -49.24 -63.72
N ASN A 2 70.30 -48.17 -64.40
CA ASN A 2 69.94 -46.77 -64.14
C ASN A 2 68.45 -46.42 -64.30
N LEU A 3 68.05 -45.47 -63.45
CA LEU A 3 66.98 -44.48 -63.49
C LEU A 3 66.14 -44.36 -64.78
N ARG A 4 64.82 -44.34 -64.61
CA ARG A 4 63.95 -43.42 -65.36
C ARG A 4 62.80 -42.91 -64.49
N THR A 5 63.13 -41.97 -63.62
CA THR A 5 62.17 -41.07 -62.97
C THR A 5 61.38 -40.34 -64.06
N ARG A 6 60.11 -40.71 -64.25
CA ARG A 6 59.19 -39.89 -65.04
C ARG A 6 58.93 -38.62 -64.23
N HIS A 7 59.58 -37.54 -64.65
CA HIS A 7 59.28 -36.20 -64.20
C HIS A 7 57.79 -35.93 -64.49
N LEU A 8 56.96 -35.97 -63.45
CA LEU A 8 55.67 -35.28 -63.48
C LEU A 8 55.98 -33.83 -63.87
N SER A 9 55.44 -33.41 -65.01
CA SER A 9 55.58 -32.06 -65.52
C SER A 9 55.28 -31.07 -64.40
N ILE A 10 56.13 -30.05 -64.26
CA ILE A 10 55.99 -28.97 -63.26
C ILE A 10 54.56 -28.42 -63.25
N ILE A 11 53.90 -28.40 -64.42
CA ILE A 11 52.51 -27.95 -64.61
C ILE A 11 51.49 -28.87 -63.91
N GLN A 12 51.68 -30.19 -63.89
CA GLN A 12 50.79 -31.13 -63.19
C GLN A 12 50.93 -31.08 -61.67
N ARG A 13 52.15 -30.89 -61.14
CA ARG A 13 52.37 -30.68 -59.69
C ARG A 13 51.81 -29.33 -59.23
N LEU A 14 51.91 -28.30 -60.06
CA LEU A 14 51.31 -26.99 -59.80
C LEU A 14 49.78 -27.06 -59.80
N ALA A 15 49.17 -27.76 -60.77
CA ALA A 15 47.72 -27.93 -60.88
C ALA A 15 47.13 -28.75 -59.72
N LEU A 16 47.86 -29.78 -59.25
CA LEU A 16 47.43 -30.62 -58.13
C LEU A 16 47.57 -29.88 -56.78
N GLY A 17 48.63 -29.08 -56.61
CA GLY A 17 48.76 -28.17 -55.47
C GLY A 17 47.69 -27.08 -55.47
N PHE A 18 47.37 -26.51 -56.63
CA PHE A 18 46.32 -25.51 -56.77
C PHE A 18 44.92 -26.11 -56.48
N ALA A 19 44.63 -27.32 -56.94
CA ALA A 19 43.38 -28.01 -56.64
C ALA A 19 43.22 -28.33 -55.15
N VAL A 20 44.29 -28.74 -54.46
CA VAL A 20 44.28 -28.96 -53.00
C VAL A 20 44.10 -27.67 -52.22
N ILE A 21 44.77 -26.58 -52.63
CA ILE A 21 44.60 -25.26 -52.03
C ILE A 21 43.17 -24.76 -52.25
N LEU A 22 42.61 -24.92 -53.45
CA LEU A 22 41.24 -24.52 -53.77
C LEU A 22 40.20 -25.33 -52.97
N LEU A 23 40.46 -26.63 -52.78
CA LEU A 23 39.61 -27.50 -51.95
C LEU A 23 39.72 -27.17 -50.46
N LEU A 24 40.92 -26.87 -49.95
CA LEU A 24 41.12 -26.38 -48.58
C LEU A 24 40.49 -25.00 -48.37
N LEU A 25 40.51 -24.14 -49.40
CA LEU A 25 39.87 -22.82 -49.35
C LEU A 25 38.34 -22.97 -49.33
N LEU A 26 37.77 -23.86 -50.14
CA LEU A 26 36.34 -24.18 -50.10
C LEU A 26 35.94 -24.84 -48.79
N LEU A 27 36.76 -25.73 -48.23
CA LEU A 27 36.51 -26.35 -46.92
C LEU A 27 36.62 -25.32 -45.78
N SER A 28 37.56 -24.39 -45.87
CA SER A 28 37.74 -23.27 -44.92
C SER A 28 36.57 -22.29 -44.98
N VAL A 29 36.10 -21.94 -46.18
CA VAL A 29 34.91 -21.10 -46.38
C VAL A 29 33.65 -21.83 -45.91
N ALA A 30 33.51 -23.13 -46.17
CA ALA A 30 32.39 -23.92 -45.67
C ALA A 30 32.40 -24.07 -44.13
N LEU A 31 33.58 -24.29 -43.52
CA LEU A 31 33.73 -24.30 -42.06
C LEU A 31 33.47 -22.92 -41.45
N SER A 32 33.91 -21.83 -42.08
CA SER A 32 33.68 -20.47 -41.59
C SER A 32 32.22 -20.03 -41.75
N LEU A 33 31.53 -20.50 -42.79
CA LEU A 33 30.09 -20.32 -42.96
C LEU A 33 29.29 -21.14 -41.94
N TYR A 34 29.69 -22.39 -41.66
CA TYR A 34 29.03 -23.24 -40.67
C TYR A 34 29.29 -22.76 -39.22
N ALA A 35 30.50 -22.32 -38.91
CA ALA A 35 30.84 -21.70 -37.63
C ALA A 35 30.20 -20.30 -37.48
N GLY A 36 30.13 -19.53 -38.56
CA GLY A 36 29.48 -18.22 -38.63
C GLY A 36 27.96 -18.30 -38.45
N GLN A 37 27.30 -19.33 -39.00
CA GLN A 37 25.87 -19.58 -38.78
C GLN A 37 25.56 -20.00 -37.34
N ARG A 38 26.38 -20.86 -36.71
CA ARG A 38 26.19 -21.20 -35.28
C ARG A 38 26.50 -20.04 -34.33
N LEU A 39 27.52 -19.23 -34.62
CA LEU A 39 27.79 -17.99 -33.89
C LEU A 39 26.66 -16.97 -34.08
N ALA A 40 26.06 -16.87 -35.28
CA ALA A 40 24.93 -15.98 -35.54
C ALA A 40 23.62 -16.46 -34.88
N ASP A 41 23.33 -17.76 -34.88
CA ASP A 41 22.16 -18.34 -34.20
C ASP A 41 22.29 -18.25 -32.66
N GLN A 42 23.51 -18.36 -32.12
CA GLN A 42 23.76 -18.25 -30.67
C GLN A 42 23.88 -16.80 -30.19
N VAL A 43 24.50 -15.89 -30.96
CA VAL A 43 24.43 -14.44 -30.71
C VAL A 43 23.00 -13.94 -30.90
N GLY A 44 22.24 -14.55 -31.83
CA GLY A 44 20.79 -14.40 -31.97
C GLY A 44 20.08 -14.74 -30.66
N LEU A 45 20.22 -15.96 -30.14
CA LEU A 45 19.62 -16.38 -28.85
C LEU A 45 20.10 -15.55 -27.64
N LEU A 46 21.38 -15.17 -27.58
CA LEU A 46 21.98 -14.33 -26.53
C LEU A 46 21.50 -12.87 -26.57
N ALA A 47 21.28 -12.30 -27.76
CA ALA A 47 20.81 -10.93 -27.97
C ALA A 47 19.27 -10.82 -28.01
N SER A 48 18.56 -11.90 -28.36
CA SER A 48 17.11 -11.89 -28.56
C SER A 48 16.28 -12.46 -27.40
N HIS A 49 16.86 -13.29 -26.52
CA HIS A 49 16.13 -13.87 -25.39
C HIS A 49 16.68 -13.50 -24.02
N THR A 50 17.97 -13.65 -23.73
CA THR A 50 18.42 -13.64 -22.32
C THR A 50 18.69 -12.25 -21.73
N ALA A 51 19.32 -11.35 -22.49
CA ALA A 51 19.46 -9.93 -22.10
C ALA A 51 18.11 -9.19 -21.96
N PRO A 52 17.14 -9.33 -22.89
CA PRO A 52 15.83 -8.70 -22.73
C PRO A 52 15.02 -9.30 -21.56
N THR A 53 15.17 -10.59 -21.24
CA THR A 53 14.49 -11.23 -20.10
C THR A 53 14.97 -10.69 -18.74
N LEU A 54 16.28 -10.46 -18.57
CA LEU A 54 16.83 -9.83 -17.36
C LEU A 54 16.38 -8.37 -17.19
N VAL A 55 16.35 -7.60 -18.28
CA VAL A 55 15.84 -6.22 -18.25
C VAL A 55 14.36 -6.22 -17.84
N GLN A 56 13.59 -7.17 -18.35
CA GLN A 56 12.17 -7.30 -18.06
C GLN A 56 11.90 -7.72 -16.61
N SER A 57 12.64 -8.69 -16.07
CA SER A 57 12.55 -9.09 -14.66
C SER A 57 12.89 -7.96 -13.69
N ARG A 58 13.88 -7.12 -14.05
CA ARG A 58 14.21 -5.90 -13.30
C ARG A 58 13.12 -4.82 -13.40
N ALA A 59 12.40 -4.74 -14.51
CA ALA A 59 11.24 -3.86 -14.64
C ALA A 59 10.09 -4.30 -13.71
N VAL A 60 9.78 -5.61 -13.69
CA VAL A 60 8.81 -6.21 -12.76
C VAL A 60 9.18 -5.94 -11.29
N THR A 61 10.46 -6.09 -10.94
CA THR A 61 10.99 -5.77 -9.60
C THR A 61 10.78 -4.30 -9.22
N ARG A 62 11.11 -3.37 -10.12
CA ARG A 62 10.93 -1.93 -9.90
C ARG A 62 9.45 -1.58 -9.71
N ASP A 63 8.59 -2.14 -10.53
CA ASP A 63 7.16 -1.83 -10.53
C ASP A 63 6.50 -2.32 -9.23
N LEU A 64 6.90 -3.48 -8.72
CA LEU A 64 6.45 -4.00 -7.44
C LEU A 64 6.85 -3.08 -6.26
N PHE A 65 8.11 -2.66 -6.21
CA PHE A 65 8.58 -1.70 -5.19
C PHE A 65 7.84 -0.35 -5.29
N THR A 66 7.55 0.09 -6.50
CA THR A 66 6.84 1.34 -6.73
C THR A 66 5.41 1.25 -6.24
N LEU A 67 4.73 0.13 -6.48
CA LEU A 67 3.40 -0.14 -5.98
C LEU A 67 3.36 -0.12 -4.44
N ASP A 68 4.31 -0.78 -3.78
CA ASP A 68 4.42 -0.78 -2.30
C ASP A 68 4.53 0.64 -1.73
N ARG A 69 5.42 1.44 -2.35
CA ARG A 69 5.62 2.82 -1.96
C ARG A 69 4.34 3.64 -2.13
N HIS A 70 3.59 3.45 -3.21
CA HIS A 70 2.33 4.14 -3.43
C HIS A 70 1.25 3.71 -2.44
N LEU A 71 1.17 2.42 -2.08
CA LEU A 71 0.30 1.93 -1.01
C LEU A 71 0.64 2.61 0.33
N GLY A 72 1.92 2.60 0.72
CA GLY A 72 2.37 3.26 1.95
C GLY A 72 2.02 4.76 1.96
N ASN A 73 2.25 5.45 0.85
CA ASN A 73 1.89 6.86 0.72
C ASN A 73 0.38 7.10 0.78
N ALA A 74 -0.44 6.24 0.16
CA ALA A 74 -1.91 6.35 0.20
C ALA A 74 -2.44 6.33 1.64
N LEU A 75 -1.89 5.46 2.48
CA LEU A 75 -2.27 5.30 3.89
C LEU A 75 -1.71 6.39 4.82
N LEU A 76 -0.93 7.32 4.28
CA LEU A 76 -0.50 8.54 4.97
C LEU A 76 -1.32 9.77 4.58
N GLN A 77 -2.09 9.69 3.49
CA GLN A 77 -2.87 10.82 3.02
C GLN A 77 -4.01 11.17 3.98
N THR A 78 -4.33 12.47 4.01
CA THR A 78 -5.36 13.01 4.89
C THR A 78 -6.59 13.49 4.14
N GLY A 79 -6.44 13.85 2.86
CA GLY A 79 -7.53 14.29 1.98
C GLY A 79 -8.11 13.19 1.10
N GLU A 80 -9.42 13.26 0.82
CA GLU A 80 -10.11 12.32 -0.10
C GLU A 80 -9.60 12.41 -1.54
N GLU A 81 -9.31 13.62 -2.03
CA GLU A 81 -8.75 13.83 -3.38
C GLU A 81 -7.37 13.17 -3.53
N GLU A 82 -6.53 13.28 -2.50
CA GLU A 82 -5.20 12.66 -2.46
C GLU A 82 -5.29 11.12 -2.47
N LEU A 83 -6.27 10.56 -1.74
CA LEU A 83 -6.57 9.14 -1.73
C LEU A 83 -7.08 8.63 -3.09
N GLY A 84 -7.96 9.40 -3.74
CA GLY A 84 -8.43 9.10 -5.10
C GLY A 84 -7.29 9.06 -6.10
N ALA A 85 -6.43 10.08 -6.11
CA ALA A 85 -5.25 10.14 -6.97
C ALA A 85 -4.27 8.99 -6.68
N ALA A 86 -4.08 8.62 -5.41
CA ALA A 86 -3.23 7.50 -5.03
C ALA A 86 -3.76 6.16 -5.56
N ARG A 87 -5.08 5.93 -5.49
CA ARG A 87 -5.72 4.73 -6.07
C ARG A 87 -5.52 4.64 -7.58
N GLU A 88 -5.71 5.74 -8.30
CA GLU A 88 -5.50 5.77 -9.75
C GLU A 88 -4.04 5.45 -10.12
N GLN A 89 -3.08 6.03 -9.38
CA GLN A 89 -1.66 5.71 -9.57
C GLN A 89 -1.36 4.24 -9.30
N MET A 90 -1.91 3.66 -8.23
CA MET A 90 -1.75 2.24 -7.92
C MET A 90 -2.30 1.35 -9.04
N GLN A 91 -3.47 1.68 -9.60
CA GLN A 91 -4.06 0.94 -10.73
C GLN A 91 -3.19 1.01 -11.99
N GLN A 92 -2.60 2.18 -12.27
CA GLN A 92 -1.67 2.33 -13.40
C GLN A 92 -0.43 1.47 -13.22
N TRP A 93 0.13 1.40 -12.00
CA TRP A 93 1.29 0.56 -11.70
C TRP A 93 0.97 -0.93 -11.76
N GLN A 94 -0.20 -1.33 -11.29
CA GLN A 94 -0.69 -2.70 -11.45
C GLN A 94 -0.78 -3.10 -12.93
N ALA A 95 -1.37 -2.26 -13.78
CA ALA A 95 -1.48 -2.53 -15.20
C ALA A 95 -0.11 -2.64 -15.90
N ARG A 96 0.86 -1.81 -15.49
CA ARG A 96 2.25 -1.90 -15.97
C ARG A 96 2.94 -3.18 -15.54
N PHE A 97 2.81 -3.56 -14.27
CA PHE A 97 3.31 -4.83 -13.77
C PHE A 97 2.74 -6.00 -14.56
N ASP A 98 1.43 -6.04 -14.79
CA ASP A 98 0.77 -7.13 -15.51
C ASP A 98 1.26 -7.22 -16.95
N GLN A 99 1.47 -6.08 -17.61
CA GLN A 99 2.07 -6.01 -18.95
C GLN A 99 3.52 -6.51 -18.97
N ASP A 100 4.30 -6.14 -17.95
CA ASP A 100 5.70 -6.51 -17.84
C ASP A 100 5.88 -8.00 -17.53
N LEU A 101 5.04 -8.55 -16.64
CA LEU A 101 5.00 -9.97 -16.33
C LEU A 101 4.51 -10.82 -17.51
N ALA A 102 3.53 -10.33 -18.28
CA ALA A 102 3.09 -11.00 -19.51
C ALA A 102 4.18 -11.00 -20.60
N THR A 103 5.01 -9.97 -20.65
CA THR A 103 6.15 -9.91 -21.57
C THR A 103 7.23 -10.90 -21.13
N LEU A 104 7.54 -10.96 -19.84
CA LEU A 104 8.46 -11.95 -19.27
C LEU A 104 7.98 -13.38 -19.55
N ALA A 105 6.70 -13.68 -19.32
CA ALA A 105 6.09 -14.99 -19.57
C ALA A 105 6.26 -15.44 -21.03
N ARG A 106 6.11 -14.52 -22.00
CA ARG A 106 6.32 -14.82 -23.43
C ARG A 106 7.77 -15.13 -23.76
N GLN A 107 8.72 -14.45 -23.11
CA GLN A 107 10.15 -14.63 -23.37
C GLN A 107 10.68 -15.97 -22.87
N ILE A 108 10.10 -16.52 -21.79
CA ILE A 108 10.50 -17.77 -21.14
C ILE A 108 9.60 -18.96 -21.49
N ALA A 109 8.66 -18.82 -22.43
CA ALA A 109 7.65 -19.84 -22.74
C ALA A 109 8.23 -21.20 -23.20
N GLY A 110 9.49 -21.22 -23.64
CA GLY A 110 10.23 -22.45 -23.97
C GLY A 110 10.83 -23.18 -22.78
N GLU A 111 10.71 -22.62 -21.57
CA GLU A 111 11.37 -23.10 -20.36
C GLU A 111 10.34 -23.47 -19.27
N PRO A 112 10.03 -24.78 -19.10
CA PRO A 112 8.93 -25.21 -18.22
C PRO A 112 9.10 -24.77 -16.77
N GLN A 113 10.33 -24.83 -16.24
CA GLN A 113 10.63 -24.48 -14.86
C GLN A 113 10.51 -22.97 -14.60
N GLN A 114 10.93 -22.12 -15.55
CA GLN A 114 10.81 -20.67 -15.44
C GLN A 114 9.36 -20.22 -15.65
N SER A 115 8.62 -20.88 -16.56
CA SER A 115 7.20 -20.62 -16.77
C SER A 115 6.37 -20.89 -15.52
N ALA A 116 6.64 -21.99 -14.80
CA ALA A 116 5.99 -22.30 -13.53
C ALA A 116 6.27 -21.23 -12.45
N ARG A 117 7.50 -20.69 -12.42
CA ARG A 117 7.87 -19.59 -11.49
C ARG A 117 7.12 -18.30 -11.80
N VAL A 118 6.99 -17.94 -13.07
CA VAL A 118 6.21 -16.76 -13.47
C VAL A 118 4.72 -16.91 -13.18
N GLU A 119 4.17 -18.12 -13.26
CA GLU A 119 2.79 -18.37 -12.82
C GLU A 119 2.62 -18.17 -11.31
N SER A 120 3.54 -18.73 -10.50
CA SER A 120 3.57 -18.49 -9.04
C SER A 120 3.68 -17.01 -8.69
N LEU A 121 4.55 -16.27 -9.39
CA LEU A 121 4.68 -14.81 -9.24
C LEU A 121 3.37 -14.08 -9.55
N ARG A 122 2.64 -14.51 -10.59
CA ARG A 122 1.34 -13.93 -10.95
C ARG A 122 0.30 -14.17 -9.86
N GLU A 123 0.22 -15.40 -9.34
CA GLU A 123 -0.73 -15.74 -8.27
C GLU A 123 -0.45 -14.93 -7.00
N GLN A 124 0.81 -14.87 -6.56
CA GLN A 124 1.22 -14.12 -5.38
C GLN A 124 0.99 -12.61 -5.54
N GLN A 125 1.30 -12.05 -6.71
CA GLN A 125 1.04 -10.63 -6.97
C GLN A 125 -0.46 -10.33 -7.05
N THR A 126 -1.28 -11.23 -7.60
CA THR A 126 -2.74 -11.06 -7.60
C THR A 126 -3.28 -11.01 -6.16
N ALA A 127 -2.79 -11.89 -5.28
CA ALA A 127 -3.15 -11.90 -3.87
C ALA A 127 -2.70 -10.62 -3.15
N TYR A 128 -1.46 -10.17 -3.39
CA TYR A 128 -0.96 -8.90 -2.86
C TYR A 128 -1.80 -7.71 -3.33
N TRP A 129 -2.15 -7.66 -4.62
CA TRP A 129 -2.94 -6.58 -5.19
C TRP A 129 -4.34 -6.51 -4.58
N GLN A 130 -5.02 -7.66 -4.41
CA GLN A 130 -6.32 -7.72 -3.74
C GLN A 130 -6.23 -7.17 -2.31
N LEU A 131 -5.21 -7.56 -1.56
CA LEU A 131 -4.97 -7.06 -0.21
C LEU A 131 -4.70 -5.54 -0.20
N ALA A 132 -3.85 -5.06 -1.12
CA ALA A 132 -3.52 -3.65 -1.25
C ALA A 132 -4.76 -2.80 -1.57
N GLN A 133 -5.62 -3.26 -2.49
CA GLN A 133 -6.89 -2.60 -2.80
C GLN A 133 -7.80 -2.55 -1.57
N GLN A 134 -8.00 -3.68 -0.89
CA GLN A 134 -8.83 -3.74 0.31
C GLN A 134 -8.33 -2.77 1.39
N LEU A 135 -7.02 -2.73 1.65
CA LEU A 135 -6.44 -1.83 2.65
C LEU A 135 -6.69 -0.36 2.34
N VAL A 136 -6.57 0.04 1.08
CA VAL A 136 -6.84 1.43 0.66
C VAL A 136 -8.33 1.75 0.76
N ASP A 137 -9.19 0.78 0.45
CA ASP A 137 -10.64 0.93 0.55
C ASP A 137 -11.14 1.05 1.98
N ASP A 138 -10.65 0.17 2.86
CA ASP A 138 -10.94 0.22 4.29
C ASP A 138 -10.41 1.52 4.91
N TYR A 139 -9.22 1.97 4.51
CA TYR A 139 -8.66 3.23 4.99
C TYR A 139 -9.46 4.44 4.52
N ALA A 140 -9.83 4.51 3.24
CA ALA A 140 -10.65 5.61 2.74
C ALA A 140 -12.03 5.65 3.40
N HIS A 141 -12.66 4.48 3.60
CA HIS A 141 -13.94 4.39 4.32
C HIS A 141 -13.80 4.88 5.77
N ASN A 142 -12.77 4.43 6.48
CA ASN A 142 -12.48 4.87 7.84
C ASN A 142 -12.24 6.39 7.92
N ARG A 143 -11.53 6.97 6.94
CA ARG A 143 -11.29 8.42 6.84
C ARG A 143 -12.56 9.21 6.59
N LEU A 144 -13.45 8.72 5.72
CA LEU A 144 -14.77 9.30 5.49
C LEU A 144 -15.58 9.35 6.79
N GLU A 145 -15.59 8.27 7.57
CA GLU A 145 -16.28 8.24 8.86
C GLU A 145 -15.66 9.21 9.88
N GLN A 146 -14.34 9.36 9.92
CA GLN A 146 -13.67 10.39 10.74
C GLN A 146 -14.09 11.80 10.32
N SER A 147 -14.15 12.07 9.00
CA SER A 147 -14.59 13.37 8.46
C SER A 147 -16.04 13.69 8.85
N LYS A 148 -16.94 12.71 8.74
CA LYS A 148 -18.34 12.83 9.18
C LYS A 148 -18.45 13.16 10.67
N LEU A 149 -17.65 12.51 11.52
CA LEU A 149 -17.63 12.80 12.96
C LEU A 149 -17.07 14.20 13.26
N ALA A 150 -16.00 14.61 12.58
CA ALA A 150 -15.43 15.94 12.75
C ALA A 150 -16.39 17.06 12.32
N ALA A 151 -17.25 16.79 11.34
CA ALA A 151 -18.29 17.69 10.86
C ALA A 151 -19.62 17.60 11.66
N ASP A 152 -19.72 16.72 12.67
CA ASP A 152 -20.95 16.52 13.43
C ASP A 152 -21.28 17.75 14.31
N THR A 153 -22.36 18.45 13.97
CA THR A 153 -22.80 19.66 14.68
C THR A 153 -23.72 19.37 15.87
N ARG A 154 -24.18 18.12 16.04
CA ARG A 154 -25.20 17.77 17.04
C ARG A 154 -24.77 18.08 18.46
N LEU A 155 -23.48 17.90 18.77
CA LEU A 155 -22.94 18.20 20.10
C LEU A 155 -23.12 19.70 20.45
N GLY A 156 -22.69 20.59 19.56
CA GLY A 156 -22.79 22.03 19.76
C GLY A 156 -24.23 22.56 19.66
N GLU A 157 -25.07 21.97 18.81
CA GLU A 157 -26.50 22.30 18.73
C GLU A 157 -27.25 21.90 20.01
N THR A 158 -27.05 20.68 20.49
CA THR A 158 -27.69 20.17 21.71
C THR A 158 -27.28 21.01 22.92
N ALA A 159 -25.99 21.37 23.02
CA ALA A 159 -25.48 22.21 24.10
C ALA A 159 -26.13 23.61 24.11
N ARG A 160 -26.22 24.27 22.94
CA ARG A 160 -26.88 25.58 22.81
C ARG A 160 -28.37 25.52 23.15
N GLN A 161 -29.06 24.50 22.66
CA GLN A 161 -30.47 24.31 22.95
C GLN A 161 -30.74 24.04 24.43
N LEU A 162 -29.86 23.28 25.09
CA LEU A 162 -29.93 23.05 26.53
C LEU A 162 -29.72 24.35 27.31
N ALA A 163 -28.70 25.15 26.95
CA ALA A 163 -28.46 26.45 27.56
C ALA A 163 -29.67 27.38 27.47
N SER A 164 -30.25 27.51 26.26
CA SER A 164 -31.46 28.31 26.05
C SER A 164 -32.65 27.81 26.85
N ALA A 165 -32.85 26.48 26.95
CA ALA A 165 -33.94 25.92 27.74
C ALA A 165 -33.76 26.18 29.25
N LEU A 166 -32.52 26.13 29.75
CA LEU A 166 -32.20 26.49 31.13
C LEU A 166 -32.32 28.00 31.38
N ASP A 167 -32.01 28.84 30.40
CA ASP A 167 -32.27 30.28 30.46
C ASP A 167 -33.75 30.55 30.65
N VAL A 168 -34.61 29.99 29.80
CA VAL A 168 -36.06 30.18 29.87
C VAL A 168 -36.62 29.72 31.22
N LEU A 169 -36.16 28.57 31.71
CA LEU A 169 -36.65 27.98 32.97
C LEU A 169 -36.24 28.80 34.20
N LEU A 170 -35.03 29.36 34.22
CA LEU A 170 -34.43 29.94 35.42
C LEU A 170 -34.42 31.46 35.44
N THR A 171 -34.70 32.13 34.31
CA THR A 171 -34.85 33.60 34.23
C THR A 171 -35.81 34.16 35.30
N PRO A 172 -37.00 33.57 35.55
CA PRO A 172 -37.93 34.10 36.55
C PRO A 172 -37.41 34.09 37.99
N LEU A 173 -36.35 33.33 38.29
CA LEU A 173 -35.83 33.15 39.65
C LEU A 173 -34.89 34.28 40.10
N GLY A 174 -34.50 35.21 39.23
CA GLY A 174 -33.65 36.35 39.59
C GLY A 174 -32.33 35.92 40.27
N SER A 175 -32.13 36.32 41.52
CA SER A 175 -30.89 36.04 42.29
C SER A 175 -30.88 34.70 43.03
N HIS A 176 -31.79 33.78 42.71
CA HIS A 176 -31.91 32.49 43.39
C HIS A 176 -30.63 31.62 43.25
N PRO A 177 -30.23 30.83 44.27
CA PRO A 177 -29.07 29.92 44.21
C PRO A 177 -29.05 28.97 43.00
N ALA A 178 -30.23 28.58 42.48
CA ALA A 178 -30.37 27.78 41.26
C ALA A 178 -29.70 28.41 40.03
N VAL A 179 -29.63 29.75 39.96
CA VAL A 179 -28.97 30.47 38.86
C VAL A 179 -27.44 30.28 38.89
N LEU A 180 -26.84 30.21 40.09
CA LEU A 180 -25.42 29.89 40.24
C LEU A 180 -25.10 28.43 39.89
N LEU A 181 -26.02 27.50 40.20
CA LEU A 181 -25.86 26.10 39.83
C LEU A 181 -25.92 25.91 38.31
N LYS A 182 -26.86 26.60 37.65
CA LYS A 182 -26.96 26.64 36.19
C LYS A 182 -25.69 27.18 35.55
N SER A 183 -25.15 28.32 36.01
CA SER A 183 -23.96 28.90 35.39
C SER A 183 -22.73 27.97 35.52
N ARG A 184 -22.55 27.31 36.67
CA ARG A 184 -21.51 26.28 36.84
C ARG A 184 -21.70 25.09 35.92
N LEU A 185 -22.93 24.61 35.79
CA LEU A 185 -23.27 23.49 34.92
C LEU A 185 -23.01 23.82 33.46
N LEU A 186 -23.46 24.98 32.99
CA LEU A 186 -23.23 25.44 31.62
C LEU A 186 -21.74 25.65 31.33
N ALA A 187 -20.98 26.25 32.25
CA ALA A 187 -19.54 26.41 32.07
C ALA A 187 -18.81 25.07 31.95
N ASN A 188 -19.19 24.07 32.78
CA ASN A 188 -18.62 22.73 32.72
C ASN A 188 -18.94 22.06 31.37
N LEU A 189 -20.19 22.10 30.93
CA LEU A 189 -20.63 21.51 29.67
C LEU A 189 -20.00 22.22 28.46
N GLU A 190 -19.91 23.54 28.45
CA GLU A 190 -19.27 24.33 27.39
C GLU A 190 -17.79 23.97 27.24
N GLN A 191 -17.07 23.81 28.36
CA GLN A 191 -15.69 23.36 28.35
C GLN A 191 -15.57 21.94 27.78
N GLN A 192 -16.46 21.01 28.16
CA GLN A 192 -16.47 19.64 27.63
C GLN A 192 -16.77 19.61 26.13
N VAL A 193 -17.77 20.37 25.69
CA VAL A 193 -18.18 20.47 24.28
C VAL A 193 -17.04 21.00 23.44
N SER A 194 -16.45 22.13 23.83
CA SER A 194 -15.36 22.76 23.09
C SER A 194 -14.14 21.84 22.99
N ALA A 195 -13.72 21.25 24.12
CA ALA A 195 -12.58 20.34 24.14
C ALA A 195 -12.84 19.06 23.32
N THR A 196 -14.09 18.58 23.28
CA THR A 196 -14.47 17.43 22.46
C THR A 196 -14.47 17.78 20.99
N GLN A 197 -15.02 18.92 20.58
CA GLN A 197 -14.98 19.34 19.17
C GLN A 197 -13.56 19.51 18.64
N GLU A 198 -12.63 19.97 19.47
CA GLU A 198 -11.21 20.04 19.10
C GLU A 198 -10.57 18.65 18.98
N ILE A 199 -10.91 17.70 19.86
CA ILE A 199 -10.33 16.36 19.81
C ILE A 199 -10.79 15.55 18.60
N LEU A 200 -12.03 15.78 18.13
CA LEU A 200 -12.58 15.11 16.93
C LEU A 200 -11.82 15.46 15.65
N LYS A 201 -10.99 16.51 15.67
CA LYS A 201 -10.13 16.90 14.55
C LYS A 201 -8.74 16.26 14.61
N GLN A 202 -8.37 15.66 15.74
CA GLN A 202 -7.05 15.08 15.94
C GLN A 202 -6.98 13.63 15.44
N GLN A 203 -5.77 13.21 15.05
CA GLN A 203 -5.51 11.86 14.53
C GLN A 203 -4.67 11.00 15.49
N ASP A 204 -4.35 11.52 16.67
CA ASP A 204 -3.60 10.79 17.70
C ASP A 204 -4.59 10.15 18.69
N PRO A 205 -4.54 8.83 18.93
CA PRO A 205 -5.45 8.15 19.85
C PRO A 205 -5.25 8.56 21.31
N ALA A 206 -4.04 8.90 21.74
CA ALA A 206 -3.75 9.17 23.15
C ALA A 206 -4.53 10.38 23.72
N PRO A 207 -4.55 11.56 23.08
CA PRO A 207 -5.34 12.69 23.57
C PRO A 207 -6.85 12.45 23.42
N VAL A 208 -7.30 11.65 22.43
CA VAL A 208 -8.71 11.24 22.29
C VAL A 208 -9.16 10.37 23.46
N ALA A 209 -8.36 9.36 23.82
CA ALA A 209 -8.63 8.50 24.97
C ALA A 209 -8.63 9.28 26.29
N ALA A 210 -7.67 10.21 26.47
CA ALA A 210 -7.63 11.09 27.63
C ALA A 210 -8.87 11.98 27.72
N ARG A 211 -9.35 12.51 26.59
CA ARG A 211 -10.58 13.32 26.53
C ARG A 211 -11.82 12.51 26.86
N LEU A 212 -11.93 11.28 26.37
CA LEU A 212 -13.03 10.37 26.70
C LEU A 212 -13.09 10.10 28.22
N ALA A 213 -11.95 9.77 28.83
CA ALA A 213 -11.87 9.55 30.28
C ALA A 213 -12.21 10.80 31.09
N ALA A 214 -11.75 11.98 30.64
CA ALA A 214 -12.07 13.25 31.28
C ALA A 214 -13.55 13.62 31.12
N ASN A 215 -14.18 13.28 29.98
CA ASN A 215 -15.61 13.46 29.77
C ASN A 215 -16.44 12.58 30.69
N ALA A 216 -16.05 11.32 30.91
CA ALA A 216 -16.74 10.44 31.85
C ALA A 216 -16.80 11.04 33.26
N ARG A 217 -15.66 11.51 33.80
CA ARG A 217 -15.59 12.14 35.13
C ARG A 217 -16.40 13.43 35.21
N ALA A 218 -16.32 14.28 34.19
CA ALA A 218 -17.06 15.53 34.18
C ALA A 218 -18.57 15.31 33.94
N SER A 219 -18.97 14.21 33.27
CA SER A 219 -20.38 13.81 33.15
C SER A 219 -20.98 13.41 34.50
N GLU A 220 -20.22 12.76 35.39
CA GLU A 220 -20.66 12.47 36.76
C GLU A 220 -20.88 13.77 37.55
N GLN A 221 -19.96 14.74 37.42
CA GLN A 221 -20.10 16.06 38.04
C GLN A 221 -21.32 16.81 37.51
N ALA A 222 -21.54 16.79 36.19
CA ALA A 222 -22.70 17.41 35.55
C ALA A 222 -24.02 16.75 36.01
N ALA A 223 -24.04 15.43 36.17
CA ALA A 223 -25.20 14.70 36.69
C ALA A 223 -25.52 15.10 38.15
N ALA A 224 -24.50 15.25 39.00
CA ALA A 224 -24.68 15.73 40.38
C ALA A 224 -25.22 17.17 40.41
N LEU A 225 -24.68 18.06 39.57
CA LEU A 225 -25.17 19.45 39.44
C LEU A 225 -26.62 19.50 38.92
N ARG A 226 -26.98 18.64 37.96
CA ARG A 226 -28.37 18.50 37.47
C ARG A 226 -29.31 18.07 38.61
N GLN A 227 -28.93 17.07 39.39
CA GLN A 227 -29.76 16.60 40.51
C GLN A 227 -29.94 17.68 41.57
N GLU A 228 -28.88 18.42 41.90
CA GLU A 228 -28.98 19.52 42.86
C GLU A 228 -29.86 20.65 42.31
N LEU A 229 -29.68 21.03 41.04
CA LEU A 229 -30.54 22.01 40.38
C LEU A 229 -32.01 21.58 40.39
N ALA A 230 -32.30 20.31 40.09
CA ALA A 230 -33.66 19.76 40.12
C ALA A 230 -34.29 19.84 41.53
N ARG A 231 -33.52 19.54 42.59
CA ARG A 231 -33.98 19.67 43.99
C ARG A 231 -34.28 21.12 44.35
N GLN A 232 -33.40 22.04 43.98
CA GLN A 232 -33.58 23.48 44.23
C GLN A 232 -34.83 24.02 43.52
N LEU A 233 -35.14 23.52 42.32
CA LEU A 233 -36.33 23.90 41.56
C LEU A 233 -37.63 23.32 42.15
N ALA A 234 -37.61 22.05 42.58
CA ALA A 234 -38.76 21.41 43.20
C ALA A 234 -39.20 22.12 44.49
N GLY A 235 -38.24 22.67 45.25
CA GLY A 235 -38.53 23.45 46.46
C GLY A 235 -39.18 24.83 46.22
N GLN A 236 -39.41 25.24 44.97
CA GLN A 236 -39.98 26.56 44.63
C GLN A 236 -41.49 26.51 44.30
N GLU A 237 -42.16 25.37 44.47
CA GLU A 237 -43.58 25.19 44.16
C GLU A 237 -44.48 26.22 44.88
N ASP A 238 -44.18 26.53 46.14
CA ASP A 238 -44.93 27.50 46.95
C ASP A 238 -44.81 28.95 46.44
N ALA A 239 -43.73 29.30 45.74
CA ALA A 239 -43.48 30.66 45.27
C ALA A 239 -44.10 30.96 43.89
N PHE A 240 -44.33 29.93 43.07
CA PHE A 240 -44.82 30.06 41.70
C PHE A 240 -46.20 29.43 41.45
N GLY A 241 -46.76 28.72 42.43
CA GLY A 241 -48.08 28.09 42.34
C GLY A 241 -48.15 26.90 41.38
N VAL A 242 -47.04 26.55 40.72
CA VAL A 242 -46.87 25.39 39.85
C VAL A 242 -45.45 24.84 40.04
N PRO A 243 -45.26 23.51 40.13
CA PRO A 243 -43.92 22.93 40.27
C PRO A 243 -43.07 23.17 39.01
N LEU A 244 -41.98 23.92 39.19
CA LEU A 244 -40.91 24.08 38.20
C LEU A 244 -40.15 22.76 38.09
N SER A 245 -40.27 22.10 36.93
CA SER A 245 -39.63 20.80 36.68
C SER A 245 -38.53 20.93 35.63
N LEU A 246 -37.29 20.69 36.05
CA LEU A 246 -36.13 20.59 35.16
C LEU A 246 -36.36 19.50 34.10
N GLU A 247 -36.89 18.36 34.53
CA GLU A 247 -37.00 17.15 33.73
C GLU A 247 -38.03 17.27 32.60
N ARG A 248 -39.14 18.00 32.80
CA ARG A 248 -40.19 18.17 31.79
C ARG A 248 -39.75 18.90 30.51
N GLY A 249 -38.64 19.65 30.54
CA GLY A 249 -38.19 20.45 29.39
C GLY A 249 -36.70 20.33 29.03
N THR A 250 -35.84 19.99 29.99
CA THR A 250 -34.37 19.97 29.78
C THR A 250 -33.75 18.59 29.96
N GLY A 251 -34.43 17.66 30.64
CA GLY A 251 -33.90 16.34 30.99
C GLY A 251 -33.40 15.55 29.77
N ALA A 252 -34.25 15.40 28.74
CA ALA A 252 -33.88 14.68 27.52
C ALA A 252 -32.68 15.31 26.78
N ARG A 253 -32.52 16.64 26.86
CA ARG A 253 -31.39 17.36 26.24
C ARG A 253 -30.10 17.10 27.01
N PHE A 254 -30.16 17.03 28.35
CA PHE A 254 -29.03 16.59 29.16
C PHE A 254 -28.62 15.17 28.84
N ASP A 255 -29.59 14.24 28.76
CA ASP A 255 -29.32 12.84 28.48
C ASP A 255 -28.66 12.68 27.10
N THR A 256 -29.20 13.37 26.08
CA THR A 256 -28.60 13.40 24.74
C THR A 256 -27.17 13.95 24.79
N LEU A 257 -26.94 15.08 25.46
CA LEU A 257 -25.60 15.67 25.56
C LEU A 257 -24.60 14.74 26.29
N ALA A 258 -25.04 14.10 27.37
CA ALA A 258 -24.23 13.14 28.11
C ALA A 258 -23.82 11.94 27.24
N THR A 259 -24.75 11.39 26.46
CA THR A 259 -24.44 10.28 25.52
C THR A 259 -23.48 10.69 24.40
N LEU A 260 -23.56 11.93 23.92
CA LEU A 260 -22.63 12.44 22.90
C LEU A 260 -21.22 12.68 23.45
N LEU A 261 -21.11 13.06 24.72
CA LEU A 261 -19.84 13.40 25.39
C LEU A 261 -19.12 12.18 25.99
N ALA A 262 -19.86 11.22 26.54
CA ALA A 262 -19.30 10.14 27.35
C ALA A 262 -20.02 8.80 27.13
N GLY A 263 -19.28 7.70 27.39
CA GLY A 263 -19.75 6.33 27.19
C GLY A 263 -19.25 5.69 25.89
N PRO A 264 -19.58 4.41 25.66
CA PRO A 264 -19.04 3.61 24.55
C PRO A 264 -19.49 4.11 23.17
N GLU A 265 -20.68 4.69 23.06
CA GLU A 265 -21.25 5.20 21.80
C GLU A 265 -21.03 6.70 21.60
N SER A 266 -20.27 7.34 22.49
CA SER A 266 -20.01 8.78 22.44
C SER A 266 -19.15 9.17 21.23
N LEU A 267 -19.19 10.45 20.85
CA LEU A 267 -18.39 10.95 19.73
C LEU A 267 -16.88 10.70 19.93
N PRO A 268 -16.28 10.97 21.12
CA PRO A 268 -14.87 10.65 21.36
C PRO A 268 -14.56 9.15 21.30
N ALA A 269 -15.46 8.27 21.77
CA ALA A 269 -15.25 6.84 21.74
C ALA A 269 -15.27 6.29 20.31
N ARG A 270 -16.26 6.72 19.51
CA ARG A 270 -16.33 6.38 18.08
C ARG A 270 -15.12 6.89 17.31
N HIS A 271 -14.69 8.13 17.61
CA HIS A 271 -13.50 8.70 17.00
C HIS A 271 -12.22 7.94 17.38
N LEU A 272 -12.07 7.56 18.65
CA LEU A 272 -10.94 6.75 19.12
C LEU A 272 -10.83 5.45 18.34
N ALA A 273 -11.94 4.72 18.21
CA ALA A 273 -11.98 3.46 17.46
C ALA A 273 -11.56 3.63 15.99
N LEU A 274 -12.00 4.71 15.35
CA LEU A 274 -11.62 5.00 13.97
C LEU A 274 -10.13 5.35 13.83
N VAL A 275 -9.58 6.13 14.76
CA VAL A 275 -8.16 6.47 14.78
C VAL A 275 -7.30 5.23 15.02
N GLU A 276 -7.69 4.37 15.95
CA GLU A 276 -7.01 3.09 16.21
C GLU A 276 -7.08 2.16 15.00
N GLN A 277 -8.22 2.09 14.31
CA GLN A 277 -8.36 1.34 13.06
C GLN A 277 -7.44 1.90 11.96
N SER A 278 -7.30 3.22 11.83
CA SER A 278 -6.32 3.83 10.92
C SER A 278 -4.88 3.38 11.20
N ILE A 279 -4.50 3.19 12.47
CA ILE A 279 -3.18 2.66 12.86
C ILE A 279 -3.10 1.17 12.52
N MET A 280 -4.14 0.39 12.78
CA MET A 280 -4.21 -1.02 12.43
C MET A 280 -4.02 -1.25 10.93
N LEU A 281 -4.72 -0.49 10.09
CA LEU A 281 -4.64 -0.60 8.63
C LEU A 281 -3.23 -0.27 8.11
N ARG A 282 -2.57 0.74 8.68
CA ARG A 282 -1.15 1.04 8.41
C ARG A 282 -0.22 -0.08 8.84
N ASN A 283 -0.48 -0.73 9.98
CA ASN A 283 0.31 -1.88 10.41
C ASN A 283 0.09 -3.10 9.51
N GLN A 284 -1.13 -3.31 9.03
CA GLN A 284 -1.44 -4.36 8.05
C GLN A 284 -0.76 -4.11 6.71
N SER A 285 -0.63 -2.85 6.26
CA SER A 285 0.12 -2.55 5.05
C SER A 285 1.61 -2.88 5.19
N VAL A 286 2.21 -2.63 6.36
CA VAL A 286 3.59 -3.06 6.64
C VAL A 286 3.72 -4.60 6.59
N GLN A 287 2.67 -5.34 6.95
CA GLN A 287 2.65 -6.79 6.78
C GLN A 287 2.49 -7.19 5.31
N ALA A 288 1.67 -6.47 4.54
CA ALA A 288 1.53 -6.68 3.10
C ALA A 288 2.87 -6.45 2.36
N SER A 289 3.69 -5.49 2.79
CA SER A 289 5.03 -5.27 2.23
C SER A 289 5.96 -6.49 2.41
N ARG A 290 5.72 -7.37 3.40
CA ARG A 290 6.49 -8.63 3.51
C ARG A 290 6.15 -9.64 2.42
N LEU A 291 4.95 -9.57 1.83
CA LEU A 291 4.62 -10.37 0.64
C LEU A 291 5.45 -9.89 -0.56
N ILE A 292 5.75 -8.59 -0.63
CA ILE A 292 6.66 -8.05 -1.62
C ILE A 292 8.08 -8.56 -1.43
N ASP A 293 8.58 -8.66 -0.19
CA ASP A 293 9.91 -9.26 0.06
C ASP A 293 10.00 -10.71 -0.47
N SER A 294 8.92 -11.48 -0.34
CA SER A 294 8.81 -12.84 -0.90
C SER A 294 8.83 -12.83 -2.44
N LEU A 295 8.00 -11.99 -3.06
CA LEU A 295 7.95 -11.80 -4.51
C LEU A 295 9.29 -11.35 -5.10
N LEU A 296 10.02 -10.48 -4.39
CA LEU A 296 11.36 -10.04 -4.76
C LEU A 296 12.38 -11.18 -4.66
N GLY A 297 12.25 -12.07 -3.67
CA GLY A 297 13.04 -13.30 -3.57
C GLY A 297 12.84 -14.20 -4.78
N ASP A 298 11.59 -14.48 -5.15
CA ASP A 298 11.23 -15.31 -6.32
C ASP A 298 11.74 -14.71 -7.63
N LEU A 299 11.65 -13.38 -7.80
CA LEU A 299 12.23 -12.65 -8.94
C LEU A 299 13.76 -12.73 -8.97
N SER A 300 14.43 -12.61 -7.81
CA SER A 300 15.88 -12.75 -7.73
C SER A 300 16.34 -14.18 -8.06
N GLU A 301 15.57 -15.20 -7.71
CA GLU A 301 15.87 -16.57 -8.11
C GLU A 301 15.65 -16.80 -9.61
N LEU A 302 14.64 -16.15 -10.19
CA LEU A 302 14.42 -16.15 -11.64
C LEU A 302 15.61 -15.51 -12.36
N ASP A 303 16.06 -14.33 -11.90
CA ASP A 303 17.25 -13.65 -12.41
C ASP A 303 18.50 -14.53 -12.32
N ALA A 304 18.72 -15.19 -11.18
CA ALA A 304 19.86 -16.08 -10.99
C ALA A 304 19.84 -17.29 -11.93
N ALA A 305 18.64 -17.85 -12.19
CA ALA A 305 18.48 -18.95 -13.15
C ALA A 305 18.77 -18.50 -14.59
N ILE A 306 18.27 -17.33 -14.98
CA ILE A 306 18.53 -16.73 -16.30
C ILE A 306 20.03 -16.40 -16.46
N ASP A 307 20.68 -15.87 -15.43
CA ASP A 307 22.13 -15.59 -15.40
C ASP A 307 22.99 -16.88 -15.47
N ALA A 308 22.58 -17.95 -14.79
CA ALA A 308 23.28 -19.23 -14.85
C ALA A 308 23.25 -19.81 -16.27
N GLN A 309 22.13 -19.64 -16.97
CA GLN A 309 21.96 -20.08 -18.34
C GLN A 309 22.77 -19.24 -19.34
N LEU A 310 22.91 -17.93 -19.10
CA LEU A 310 23.87 -17.06 -19.79
C LEU A 310 25.32 -17.54 -19.62
N ARG A 311 25.71 -17.88 -18.39
CA ARG A 311 27.09 -18.34 -18.11
C ARG A 311 27.37 -19.70 -18.73
N HIS A 312 26.40 -20.62 -18.69
CA HIS A 312 26.55 -21.94 -19.30
C HIS A 312 26.68 -21.86 -20.82
N SER A 313 25.87 -21.02 -21.47
CA SER A 313 25.95 -20.79 -22.92
C SER A 313 27.25 -20.08 -23.34
N THR A 314 27.70 -19.06 -22.59
CA THR A 314 28.96 -18.34 -22.88
C THR A 314 30.22 -19.18 -22.59
N ALA A 315 30.23 -20.01 -21.55
CA ALA A 315 31.34 -20.93 -21.26
C ALA A 315 31.49 -22.02 -22.35
N GLY A 316 30.38 -22.51 -22.90
CA GLY A 316 30.38 -23.39 -24.07
C GLY A 316 31.03 -22.74 -25.30
N SER A 317 30.74 -21.46 -25.53
CA SER A 317 31.35 -20.67 -26.63
C SER A 317 32.84 -20.38 -26.41
N GLY A 318 33.26 -20.10 -25.18
CA GLY A 318 34.67 -19.89 -24.81
C GLY A 318 35.53 -21.14 -25.01
N ALA A 319 34.99 -22.33 -24.72
CA ALA A 319 35.67 -23.61 -24.95
C ALA A 319 35.89 -23.89 -26.46
N ILE A 320 34.94 -23.49 -27.31
CA ILE A 320 35.04 -23.64 -28.77
C ILE A 320 36.08 -22.67 -29.35
N LEU A 321 36.15 -21.43 -28.86
CA LEU A 321 37.16 -20.44 -29.27
C LEU A 321 38.57 -20.82 -28.81
N LEU A 322 38.72 -21.39 -27.62
CA LEU A 322 40.01 -21.94 -27.14
C LEU A 322 40.47 -23.16 -27.95
N TRP A 323 39.53 -24.01 -28.40
CA TRP A 323 39.83 -25.15 -29.26
C TRP A 323 40.24 -24.72 -30.69
N LEU A 324 39.67 -23.64 -31.21
CA LEU A 324 40.06 -23.04 -32.50
C LEU A 324 41.35 -22.21 -32.43
N GLY A 325 41.66 -21.63 -31.26
CA GLY A 325 42.86 -20.81 -31.05
C GLY A 325 44.14 -21.59 -30.74
N ASN A 326 44.05 -22.89 -30.45
CA ASN A 326 45.21 -23.71 -30.10
C ASN A 326 45.06 -25.12 -30.71
N PRO A 327 45.31 -25.31 -32.03
CA PRO A 327 45.27 -26.64 -32.61
C PRO A 327 46.35 -27.52 -31.98
N PRO A 328 46.08 -28.82 -31.73
CA PRO A 328 47.08 -29.73 -31.18
C PRO A 328 48.28 -29.79 -32.12
N LYS A 329 49.46 -29.47 -31.60
CA LYS A 329 50.72 -29.66 -32.30
C LYS A 329 50.96 -31.16 -32.42
N ASN A 330 50.72 -31.70 -33.61
CA ASN A 330 51.29 -32.97 -34.06
C ASN A 330 52.30 -32.67 -35.17
#